data_AF-A0A2E5B7M2-F1
#
_entry.id   AF-A0A2E5B7M2-F1
#
_cell.length_a   1.000
_cell.length_b   1.000
_cell.length_c   1.000
_cell.angle_alpha   90.00
_cell.angle_beta   90.00
_cell.angle_gamma   90.00
#
_symmetry.space_group_name_H-M   'P 1'
#
loop_
_entity.id
_entity.type
_entity.pdbx_description
1 polymer ?
#
loop_
_entity_poly.entity_id
_entity_poly.type
_entity_poly.pdbx_seq_one_letter_code
_entity_poly.pdbx_strand_id
1 'polypeptide(L)'
;MSSTTQIDLVQNFLNALDQDRRECFLTYVDKTYSVYEIWLYAGVLGYDGGFSALEKWIVTKYPKLNSRELMLGEIVKLEGDIDFLRQQVMNDIVKPDAAATRIAHLSKELRGHVVEVEKMSKVTDRRGLVLAGADKVMRELKSIFKGNDDVINALELAYESVWAALVEEK
;
A
#
# COMPACT_ATOMS: atom_id res chain seq x y z
N MET A 1 20.31 17.81 1.72
CA MET A 1 20.29 17.29 3.09
C MET A 1 20.23 15.77 2.99
N SER A 2 21.28 15.09 3.43
CA SER A 2 21.60 13.71 3.05
C SER A 2 20.63 12.67 3.58
N SER A 3 20.45 11.63 2.78
CA SER A 3 19.67 10.42 3.01
C SER A 3 19.88 9.71 4.35
N THR A 4 21.01 9.93 5.02
CA THR A 4 21.40 9.31 6.29
C THR A 4 20.55 9.81 7.47
N THR A 5 20.25 11.12 7.52
CA THR A 5 19.55 11.75 8.66
C THR A 5 18.11 11.24 8.83
N GLN A 6 17.49 10.72 7.77
CA GLN A 6 16.11 10.23 7.79
C GLN A 6 15.99 8.82 8.39
N ILE A 7 16.98 7.95 8.19
CA ILE A 7 17.00 6.59 8.75
C ILE A 7 17.20 6.64 10.26
N ASP A 8 18.02 7.59 10.73
CA ASP A 8 18.32 7.80 12.15
C ASP A 8 17.06 8.18 12.94
N LEU A 9 16.11 8.92 12.34
CA LEU A 9 14.84 9.29 12.97
C LEU A 9 13.96 8.07 13.29
N VAL A 10 13.85 7.13 12.34
CA VAL A 10 13.07 5.90 12.55
C VAL A 10 13.75 5.03 13.61
N GLN A 11 15.08 4.97 13.60
CA GLN A 11 15.82 4.20 14.59
C GLN A 11 15.68 4.79 16.00
N ASN A 12 15.67 6.11 16.14
CA ASN A 12 15.42 6.79 17.40
C ASN A 12 14.01 6.52 17.93
N PHE A 13 13.00 6.56 17.06
CA PHE A 13 11.63 6.16 17.39
C PHE A 13 11.57 4.72 17.90
N LEU A 14 12.14 3.77 17.17
CA LEU A 14 12.15 2.37 17.59
C LEU A 14 12.84 2.22 18.94
N ASN A 15 13.95 2.92 19.15
CA ASN A 15 14.71 2.90 20.41
C ASN A 15 13.91 3.45 21.60
N ALA A 16 13.00 4.40 21.38
CA ALA A 16 12.15 4.98 22.42
C ALA A 16 10.98 4.06 22.83
N LEU A 17 10.60 3.10 22.00
CA LEU A 17 9.57 2.12 22.33
C LEU A 17 10.09 1.05 23.30
N ASP A 18 9.21 0.59 24.18
CA ASP A 18 9.39 -0.64 24.96
C ASP A 18 9.48 -1.86 24.04
N GLN A 19 10.04 -2.95 24.59
CA GLN A 19 10.35 -4.15 23.83
C GLN A 19 9.10 -4.77 23.18
N ASP A 20 7.99 -4.82 23.92
CA ASP A 20 6.74 -5.43 23.45
C ASP A 20 6.13 -4.60 22.30
N ARG A 21 6.02 -3.27 22.46
CA ARG A 21 5.52 -2.39 21.39
C ARG A 21 6.43 -2.39 20.17
N ARG A 22 7.75 -2.45 20.35
CA ARG A 22 8.70 -2.54 19.24
C ARG A 22 8.50 -3.82 18.45
N GLU A 23 8.42 -4.97 19.11
CA GLU A 23 8.23 -6.26 18.44
C GLU A 23 6.89 -6.33 17.71
N CYS A 24 5.83 -5.83 18.33
CA CYS A 24 4.52 -5.71 17.71
C CYS A 24 4.57 -4.84 16.44
N PHE A 25 5.22 -3.67 16.52
CA PHE A 25 5.41 -2.78 15.38
C PHE A 25 6.19 -3.43 14.24
N LEU A 26 7.32 -4.08 14.52
CA LEU A 26 8.13 -4.74 13.50
C LEU A 26 7.38 -5.90 12.83
N THR A 27 6.61 -6.66 13.61
CA THR A 27 5.75 -7.74 13.08
C THR A 27 4.63 -7.19 12.19
N TYR A 28 4.05 -6.05 12.58
CA TYR A 28 3.03 -5.37 11.78
C TYR A 28 3.60 -4.84 10.46
N VAL A 29 4.79 -4.22 10.53
CA VAL A 29 5.51 -3.71 9.35
C VAL A 29 5.81 -4.85 8.38
N ASP A 30 6.21 -6.03 8.86
CA ASP A 30 6.53 -7.18 8.02
C ASP A 30 5.32 -7.70 7.24
N LYS A 31 4.14 -7.74 7.87
CA LYS A 31 2.91 -8.31 7.29
C LYS A 31 2.10 -7.33 6.43
N THR A 32 2.26 -6.03 6.64
CA THR A 32 1.39 -5.00 6.04
C THR A 32 2.00 -4.44 4.76
N TYR A 33 1.30 -4.44 3.63
CA TYR A 33 1.84 -3.91 2.36
C TYR A 33 1.70 -2.39 2.23
N SER A 34 0.73 -1.77 2.90
CA SER A 34 0.47 -0.34 2.83
C SER A 34 1.45 0.45 3.70
N VAL A 35 2.33 1.24 3.06
CA VAL A 35 3.24 2.16 3.76
C VAL A 35 2.47 3.20 4.58
N TYR A 36 1.30 3.64 4.09
CA TYR A 36 0.44 4.57 4.81
C TYR A 36 -0.08 3.96 6.12
N GLU A 37 -0.58 2.72 6.10
CA GLU A 37 -1.05 2.04 7.32
C GLU A 37 0.07 1.90 8.35
N ILE A 38 1.29 1.62 7.90
CA ILE A 38 2.45 1.54 8.77
C ILE A 38 2.82 2.92 9.34
N TRP A 39 2.73 3.98 8.54
CA TRP A 39 2.97 5.36 9.01
C TRP A 39 1.95 5.80 10.05
N LEU A 40 0.69 5.46 9.83
CA LEU A 40 -0.40 5.78 10.76
C LEU A 40 -0.24 5.01 12.07
N TYR A 41 0.08 3.72 12.00
CA TYR A 41 0.37 2.93 13.20
C TYR A 41 1.62 3.42 13.94
N ALA A 42 2.67 3.83 13.22
CA ALA A 42 3.83 4.46 13.82
C ALA A 42 3.45 5.75 14.56
N GLY A 43 2.55 6.55 13.97
CA GLY A 43 2.02 7.77 14.60
C GLY A 43 1.29 7.51 15.92
N VAL A 44 0.47 6.45 15.99
CA VAL A 44 -0.18 6.00 17.24
C VAL A 44 0.85 5.63 18.31
N LEU A 45 1.99 5.05 17.90
CA LEU A 45 3.10 4.71 18.79
C LEU A 45 4.00 5.91 19.15
N GLY A 46 3.68 7.11 18.68
CA GLY A 46 4.42 8.33 18.99
C GLY A 46 5.53 8.70 17.99
N TYR A 47 5.48 8.17 16.76
CA TYR A 47 6.39 8.61 15.70
C TYR A 47 6.06 10.05 15.26
N ASP A 48 7.05 10.93 15.35
CA ASP A 48 6.97 12.35 14.97
C ASP A 48 7.67 12.68 13.64
N GLY A 49 8.31 11.68 13.02
CA GLY A 49 9.04 11.86 11.77
C GLY A 49 8.15 11.98 10.54
N GLY A 50 8.73 12.48 9.46
CA GLY A 50 8.03 12.62 8.18
C GLY A 50 7.79 11.28 7.48
N PHE A 51 6.68 11.18 6.74
CA PHE A 51 6.31 10.01 5.95
C PHE A 51 7.48 9.48 5.08
N SER A 52 8.20 10.37 4.38
CA SER A 52 9.30 10.00 3.50
C SER A 52 10.45 9.28 4.22
N ALA A 53 10.69 9.60 5.49
CA ALA A 53 11.73 8.94 6.27
C ALA A 53 11.33 7.50 6.61
N LEU A 54 10.07 7.29 7.02
CA LEU A 54 9.54 5.97 7.32
C LEU A 54 9.39 5.11 6.05
N GLU A 55 8.85 5.66 4.97
CA GLU A 55 8.75 4.99 3.66
C GLU A 55 10.11 4.44 3.22
N LYS A 56 11.13 5.30 3.26
CA LYS A 56 12.48 4.90 2.87
C LYS A 56 13.05 3.79 3.74
N TRP A 57 12.82 3.87 5.06
CA TRP A 57 13.25 2.83 5.99
C TRP A 57 12.52 1.50 5.72
N ILE A 58 11.21 1.53 5.46
CA ILE A 58 10.41 0.33 5.13
C ILE A 58 10.92 -0.29 3.84
N VAL A 59 11.08 0.48 2.77
CA VAL A 59 11.53 -0.03 1.46
C VAL A 59 12.94 -0.63 1.55
N THR A 60 13.80 -0.07 2.39
CA THR A 60 15.18 -0.56 2.57
C THR A 60 15.23 -1.83 3.43
N LYS A 61 14.42 -1.92 4.50
CA LYS A 61 14.49 -2.99 5.49
C LYS A 61 13.55 -4.18 5.19
N TYR A 62 12.41 -3.89 4.57
CA TYR A 62 11.37 -4.83 4.22
C TYR A 62 11.09 -4.71 2.71
N PRO A 63 11.90 -5.34 1.84
CA PRO A 63 11.62 -5.37 0.41
C PRO A 63 10.35 -6.18 0.17
N LYS A 64 9.22 -5.48 0.04
CA LYS A 64 7.92 -6.10 -0.15
C LYS A 64 7.69 -6.39 -1.61
N LEU A 65 7.05 -7.53 -1.88
CA LEU A 65 6.61 -7.85 -3.22
C LEU A 65 5.61 -6.80 -3.70
N ASN A 66 5.96 -6.09 -4.77
CA ASN A 66 5.03 -5.18 -5.43
C ASN A 66 4.11 -5.99 -6.34
N SER A 67 3.02 -6.51 -5.78
CA SER A 67 2.03 -7.33 -6.51
C SER A 67 1.47 -6.61 -7.74
N ARG A 68 1.36 -5.27 -7.69
CA ARG A 68 0.93 -4.45 -8.83
C ARG A 68 1.96 -4.47 -9.94
N GLU A 69 3.23 -4.27 -9.61
CA GLU A 69 4.33 -4.29 -10.59
C GLU A 69 4.52 -5.69 -11.19
N LEU A 70 4.38 -6.74 -10.38
CA LEU A 70 4.37 -8.12 -10.86
C LEU A 70 3.25 -8.33 -11.88
N MET A 71 2.02 -7.90 -11.56
CA MET A 71 0.86 -8.04 -12.43
C MET A 71 0.98 -7.20 -13.70
N LEU A 72 1.56 -6.00 -13.63
CA LEU A 72 1.92 -5.20 -14.81
C LEU A 72 2.94 -5.92 -15.69
N GLY A 73 3.94 -6.58 -15.09
CA GLY A 73 4.89 -7.41 -15.83
C GLY A 73 4.21 -8.58 -16.54
N GLU A 74 3.26 -9.25 -15.88
CA GLU A 74 2.48 -10.34 -16.48
C GLU A 74 1.58 -9.85 -17.64
N ILE A 75 1.01 -8.64 -17.57
CA ILE A 75 0.25 -8.02 -18.67
C ILE A 75 1.14 -7.88 -19.91
N VAL A 76 2.36 -7.36 -19.75
CA VAL A 76 3.30 -7.17 -20.87
C VAL A 76 3.72 -8.52 -21.47
N LYS A 77 3.97 -9.54 -20.65
CA LYS A 77 4.29 -10.89 -21.13
C LYS A 77 3.12 -11.49 -21.91
N LEU A 78 1.90 -11.40 -21.39
CA LEU A 78 0.70 -11.92 -22.05
C LEU A 78 0.42 -11.22 -23.38
N GLU A 79 0.63 -9.90 -23.45
CA GLU A 79 0.57 -9.16 -24.72
C GLU A 79 1.60 -9.71 -25.72
N GLY A 80 2.85 -9.88 -25.28
CA GLY A 80 3.91 -10.46 -26.08
C GLY A 80 3.61 -11.88 -26.56
N ASP A 81 3.04 -12.74 -25.72
CA ASP A 81 2.65 -14.10 -26.07
C ASP A 81 1.53 -14.12 -27.12
N ILE A 82 0.55 -13.22 -27.00
CA ILE A 82 -0.54 -13.06 -27.98
C ILE A 82 0.04 -12.64 -29.34
N ASP A 83 0.91 -11.64 -29.35
CA ASP A 83 1.51 -11.13 -30.57
C ASP A 83 2.45 -12.14 -31.23
N PHE A 84 3.24 -12.86 -30.43
CA PHE A 84 4.06 -13.96 -30.92
C PHE A 84 3.21 -15.07 -31.56
N LEU A 85 2.07 -15.42 -30.96
CA LEU A 85 1.16 -16.42 -31.52
C LEU A 85 0.51 -15.92 -32.82
N ARG A 86 0.15 -14.63 -32.92
CA ARG A 86 -0.35 -14.02 -34.16
C ARG A 86 0.71 -14.06 -35.27
N GLN A 87 1.96 -13.76 -34.95
CA GLN A 87 3.07 -13.84 -35.91
C GLN A 87 3.28 -15.27 -36.42
N GLN A 88 3.19 -16.28 -35.55
CA GLN A 88 3.27 -17.69 -35.97
C GLN A 88 2.14 -18.07 -36.94
N VAL A 89 0.94 -17.51 -36.77
CA VAL A 89 -0.17 -17.70 -37.72
C VAL A 89 0.12 -17.01 -39.04
N MET A 90 0.62 -15.77 -39.03
CA MET A 90 0.97 -15.03 -40.24
C MET A 90 2.08 -15.69 -41.05
N ASN A 91 3.00 -16.40 -40.38
CA ASN A 91 4.09 -17.14 -41.00
C ASN A 91 3.72 -18.58 -41.39
N ASP A 92 2.44 -18.94 -41.35
CA ASP A 92 1.91 -20.28 -41.65
C ASP A 92 2.52 -21.42 -40.79
N ILE A 93 3.12 -21.08 -39.65
CA ILE A 93 3.68 -22.05 -38.68
C ILE A 93 2.55 -22.73 -37.91
N VAL A 94 1.50 -21.98 -37.58
CA VAL A 94 0.33 -22.46 -36.84
C VAL A 94 -0.93 -22.18 -37.63
N LYS A 95 -1.82 -23.18 -37.73
CA LYS A 95 -3.11 -23.01 -38.40
C LYS A 95 -4.00 -21.99 -37.68
N PRO A 96 -4.69 -21.08 -38.40
CA PRO A 96 -5.55 -20.06 -37.79
C PRO A 96 -6.59 -20.62 -36.82
N ASP A 97 -7.24 -21.73 -37.19
CA ASP A 97 -8.28 -22.39 -36.37
C ASP A 97 -7.72 -22.91 -35.03
N ALA A 98 -6.50 -23.46 -35.06
CA ALA A 98 -5.81 -23.94 -33.86
C ALA A 98 -5.33 -22.79 -32.95
N ALA A 99 -5.00 -21.63 -33.53
CA ALA A 99 -4.56 -20.45 -32.79
C ALA A 99 -5.73 -19.64 -32.20
N ALA A 100 -6.88 -19.59 -32.89
CA ALA A 100 -8.02 -18.75 -32.52
C ALA A 100 -8.46 -18.98 -31.06
N THR A 101 -8.59 -20.23 -30.64
CA THR A 101 -9.00 -20.58 -29.27
C THR A 101 -7.97 -20.12 -28.23
N ARG A 102 -6.68 -20.27 -28.52
CA ARG A 102 -5.59 -19.85 -27.61
C ARG A 102 -5.49 -18.34 -27.51
N ILE A 103 -5.58 -17.62 -28.62
CA ILE A 103 -5.61 -16.16 -28.66
C ILE A 103 -6.80 -15.64 -27.86
N ALA A 104 -7.99 -16.23 -28.03
CA ALA A 104 -9.18 -15.84 -27.28
C ALA A 104 -8.99 -16.04 -25.77
N HIS A 105 -8.40 -17.17 -25.35
CA HIS A 105 -8.10 -17.45 -23.95
C HIS A 105 -7.11 -16.43 -23.36
N LEU A 106 -5.95 -16.25 -24.00
CA LEU A 106 -4.92 -15.29 -23.54
C LEU A 106 -5.47 -13.86 -23.50
N SER A 107 -6.28 -13.47 -24.49
CA SER A 107 -6.91 -12.14 -24.51
C SER A 107 -7.92 -11.94 -23.37
N LYS A 108 -8.56 -13.02 -22.90
CA LYS A 108 -9.45 -12.97 -21.74
C LYS A 108 -8.66 -12.79 -20.45
N GLU A 109 -7.58 -13.56 -20.27
CA GLU A 109 -6.68 -13.43 -19.12
C GLU A 109 -6.03 -12.05 -19.05
N LEU A 110 -5.57 -11.51 -20.18
CA LEU A 110 -5.00 -10.16 -20.28
C LEU A 110 -5.99 -9.10 -19.78
N ARG A 111 -7.26 -9.16 -20.22
CA ARG A 111 -8.31 -8.25 -19.74
C ARG A 111 -8.57 -8.43 -18.24
N GLY A 112 -8.53 -9.66 -17.75
CA GLY A 112 -8.67 -9.98 -16.32
C GLY A 112 -7.57 -9.31 -15.48
N HIS A 113 -6.31 -9.43 -15.90
CA HIS A 113 -5.18 -8.80 -15.22
C HIS A 113 -5.26 -7.28 -15.24
N VAL A 114 -5.65 -6.67 -16.37
CA VAL A 114 -5.85 -5.20 -16.46
C VAL A 114 -6.90 -4.73 -15.46
N VAL A 115 -8.06 -5.40 -15.41
CA VAL A 115 -9.14 -5.08 -14.44
C VAL A 115 -8.64 -5.20 -13.01
N GLU A 116 -7.83 -6.22 -12.71
CA GLU A 116 -7.32 -6.43 -11.37
C GLU A 116 -6.30 -5.35 -10.96
N VAL A 117 -5.38 -4.95 -11.85
CA VAL A 117 -4.47 -3.81 -11.62
C VAL A 117 -5.24 -2.51 -11.35
N GLU A 118 -6.33 -2.26 -12.09
CA GLU A 118 -7.17 -1.09 -11.85
C GLU A 118 -7.83 -1.11 -10.46
N LYS A 119 -8.32 -2.26 -10.02
CA LYS A 119 -8.89 -2.40 -8.66
C LYS A 119 -7.83 -2.18 -7.60
N MET A 120 -6.65 -2.79 -7.74
CA MET A 120 -5.54 -2.63 -6.80
C MET A 120 -5.13 -1.15 -6.65
N SER A 121 -5.18 -0.40 -7.75
CA SER A 121 -4.87 1.03 -7.75
C SER A 121 -5.98 1.85 -7.06
N LYS A 122 -7.26 1.58 -7.36
CA LYS A 122 -8.41 2.29 -6.76
C LYS A 122 -8.57 2.09 -5.26
N VAL A 123 -8.35 0.86 -4.77
CA VAL A 123 -8.49 0.53 -3.35
C VAL A 123 -7.42 1.23 -2.50
N THR A 124 -6.18 1.24 -3.00
CA THR A 124 -5.04 1.88 -2.30
C THR A 124 -5.22 3.39 -2.21
N ASP A 125 -5.60 4.04 -3.32
CA ASP A 125 -5.78 5.49 -3.35
C ASP A 125 -6.96 5.97 -2.50
N ARG A 126 -8.11 5.26 -2.56
CA ARG A 126 -9.31 5.65 -1.81
C ARG A 126 -9.07 5.58 -0.30
N ARG A 127 -8.47 4.49 0.18
CA ARG A 127 -8.21 4.31 1.61
C ARG A 127 -7.14 5.29 2.09
N GLY A 128 -6.05 5.46 1.35
CA GLY A 128 -5.02 6.46 1.66
C GLY A 128 -5.58 7.89 1.76
N LEU A 129 -6.44 8.29 0.82
CA LEU A 129 -7.08 9.61 0.81
C LEU A 129 -8.07 9.80 1.97
N VAL A 130 -8.90 8.80 2.27
CA VAL A 130 -9.86 8.86 3.38
C VAL A 130 -9.13 8.97 4.71
N LEU A 131 -8.10 8.15 4.92
CA LEU A 131 -7.30 8.16 6.14
C LEU A 131 -6.52 9.47 6.30
N ALA A 132 -5.92 9.99 5.22
CA ALA A 132 -5.26 11.30 5.25
C ALA A 132 -6.23 12.46 5.55
N GLY A 133 -7.46 12.37 5.04
CA GLY A 133 -8.53 13.32 5.36
C GLY A 133 -8.98 13.25 6.82
N ALA A 134 -9.19 12.05 7.34
CA ALA A 134 -9.57 11.82 8.75
C ALA A 134 -8.50 12.34 9.71
N ASP A 135 -7.22 12.06 9.43
CA ASP A 135 -6.07 12.56 10.19
C ASP A 135 -6.02 14.09 10.21
N LYS A 136 -6.30 14.73 9.07
CA LYS A 136 -6.34 16.20 8.97
C LYS A 136 -7.48 16.76 9.84
N VAL A 137 -8.68 16.19 9.76
CA VAL A 137 -9.82 16.60 10.59
C VAL A 137 -9.50 16.45 12.07
N MET A 138 -8.88 15.35 12.48
CA MET A 138 -8.52 15.10 13.87
C MET A 138 -7.50 16.13 14.39
N ARG A 139 -6.50 16.51 13.59
CA ARG A 139 -5.54 17.57 13.96
C ARG A 139 -6.23 18.92 14.16
N GLU A 140 -7.17 19.28 13.30
CA GLU A 140 -7.95 20.52 13.45
C GLU A 140 -8.83 20.48 14.70
N LEU A 141 -9.49 19.35 14.98
CA LEU A 141 -10.29 19.17 16.20
C LEU A 141 -9.44 19.33 17.47
N LYS A 142 -8.26 18.70 17.53
CA LYS A 142 -7.33 18.87 18.66
C LYS A 142 -6.88 20.32 18.82
N SER A 143 -6.68 21.05 17.71
CA SER A 143 -6.33 22.47 17.74
C SER A 143 -7.47 23.33 18.32
N ILE A 144 -8.72 23.05 17.93
CA ILE A 144 -9.91 23.77 18.41
C ILE A 144 -10.12 23.54 19.91
N PHE A 145 -10.01 22.29 20.38
CA PHE A 145 -10.25 21.92 21.77
C PHE A 145 -8.99 21.98 22.65
N LYS A 146 -7.94 22.66 22.19
CA LYS A 146 -6.69 22.79 22.92
C LYS A 146 -6.91 23.36 24.32
N GLY A 147 -6.47 22.62 25.34
CA GLY A 147 -6.63 22.99 26.75
C GLY A 147 -7.88 22.41 27.43
N ASN A 148 -8.67 21.59 26.73
CA ASN A 148 -9.72 20.78 27.31
C ASN A 148 -9.38 19.29 27.15
N ASP A 149 -8.62 18.77 28.11
CA ASP A 149 -8.04 17.43 28.05
C ASP A 149 -9.11 16.32 28.05
N ASP A 150 -10.23 16.52 28.75
CA ASP A 150 -11.34 15.56 28.79
C ASP A 150 -11.97 15.36 27.39
N VAL A 151 -12.15 16.45 26.65
CA VAL A 151 -12.71 16.42 25.29
C VAL A 151 -11.71 15.82 24.30
N ILE A 152 -10.42 16.17 24.42
CA ILE A 152 -9.37 15.61 23.56
C ILE A 152 -9.29 14.09 23.74
N ASN A 153 -9.26 13.59 24.97
CA ASN A 153 -9.19 12.16 25.26
C ASN A 153 -10.42 11.41 24.72
N ALA A 154 -11.62 11.97 24.89
CA ALA A 154 -12.84 11.37 24.33
C ALA A 154 -12.81 11.32 22.79
N LEU A 155 -12.32 12.38 22.15
CA LEU A 155 -12.17 12.43 20.70
C LEU A 155 -11.13 11.44 20.18
N GLU A 156 -10.02 11.23 20.89
CA GLU A 156 -9.00 10.24 20.51
C GLU A 156 -9.55 8.82 20.56
N LEU A 157 -10.26 8.46 21.62
CA LEU A 157 -10.89 7.13 21.75
C LEU A 157 -11.95 6.89 20.67
N ALA A 158 -12.76 7.91 20.36
CA ALA A 158 -13.73 7.84 19.28
C ALA A 158 -13.04 7.73 17.91
N TYR A 159 -11.94 8.48 17.71
CA TYR A 159 -11.13 8.44 16.50
C TYR A 159 -10.55 7.05 16.26
N GLU A 160 -9.93 6.44 17.27
CA GLU A 160 -9.39 5.07 17.20
C GLU A 160 -10.48 4.03 16.90
N SER A 161 -11.68 4.20 17.46
CA SER A 161 -12.81 3.29 17.21
C SER A 161 -13.32 3.39 15.76
N VAL A 162 -13.47 4.60 15.24
CA VAL A 162 -13.84 4.84 13.83
C VAL A 162 -12.74 4.35 12.89
N TRP A 163 -11.48 4.56 13.27
CA TRP A 163 -10.33 4.09 12.54
C TRP A 163 -10.34 2.57 12.37
N ALA A 164 -10.58 1.84 13.47
CA ALA A 164 -10.71 0.39 13.45
C ALA A 164 -11.84 -0.07 12.51
N ALA A 165 -13.01 0.58 12.55
CA ALA A 165 -14.12 0.26 11.67
C ALA A 165 -13.80 0.51 10.18
N LEU A 166 -13.13 1.61 9.85
CA LEU A 166 -12.71 1.94 8.47
C LEU A 166 -11.62 0.99 7.95
N VAL A 167 -10.78 0.45 8.84
CA VAL A 167 -9.77 -0.56 8.50
C VAL A 167 -10.41 -1.90 8.16
N GLU A 168 -11.53 -2.23 8.81
CA GLU A 168 -12.28 -3.48 8.62
C GLU A 168 -13.27 -3.45 7.45
N GLU A 169 -13.61 -2.26 6.94
CA GLU A 169 -14.53 -2.08 5.81
C GLU A 169 -13.89 -2.59 4.50
N LYS A 170 -14.49 -3.64 3.90
CA LYS A 170 -14.01 -4.30 2.68
C LYS A 170 -14.34 -3.57 1.38
#